data_AF-A0A847UYD2-F1
#
_entry.id   AF-A0A847UYD2-F1
#
_cell.length_a   1.000
_cell.length_b   1.000
_cell.length_c   1.000
_cell.angle_alpha   90.00
_cell.angle_beta   90.00
_cell.angle_gamma   90.00
#
_symmetry.space_group_name_H-M   'P 1'
#
loop_
_entity.id
_entity.type
_entity.pdbx_description
1 polymer ?
#
loop_
_entity_poly.entity_id
_entity_poly.type
_entity_poly.pdbx_seq_one_letter_code
_entity_poly.pdbx_strand_id
1 'polypeptide(L)'
;MARLMKLVVVLLLCGIFFGAPAFAQDKVNINTASVEQLTTLPGIGPAIAAKIVEHREGHAFANVEQVLDVKGIGQAKYNAIKDLITVGEPAAKKQ
;
A
#
# COMPACT_ATOMS: atom_id res chain seq x y z
N MET A 1 -14.03 5.09 63.65
CA MET A 1 -13.27 4.01 64.30
C MET A 1 -13.69 2.72 63.62
N ALA A 2 -12.96 1.98 62.79
CA ALA A 2 -11.62 1.98 62.20
C ALA A 2 -11.78 0.94 61.04
N ARG A 3 -11.18 0.98 59.85
CA ARG A 3 -9.77 1.11 59.43
C ARG A 3 -9.86 1.25 57.89
N LEU A 4 -9.45 2.33 57.24
CA LEU A 4 -8.06 2.70 56.90
C LEU A 4 -7.19 1.52 56.45
N MET A 5 -6.56 1.67 55.27
CA MET A 5 -5.60 0.79 54.58
C MET A 5 -6.18 -0.24 53.59
N LYS A 6 -6.40 0.24 52.35
CA LYS A 6 -5.69 -0.26 51.16
C LYS A 6 -5.60 0.88 50.15
N LEU A 7 -4.59 1.70 50.40
CA LEU A 7 -4.00 2.64 49.46
C LEU A 7 -3.43 1.85 48.26
N VAL A 8 -3.38 2.51 47.11
CA VAL A 8 -2.57 2.24 45.90
C VAL A 8 -3.20 1.32 44.82
N VAL A 9 -3.12 1.82 43.57
CA VAL A 9 -3.24 1.11 42.27
C VAL A 9 -4.72 0.86 41.87
N VAL A 10 -5.40 1.62 41.00
CA VAL A 10 -5.04 2.05 39.64
C VAL A 10 -5.88 3.28 39.25
N LEU A 11 -5.23 4.43 39.20
CA LEU A 11 -5.53 5.53 38.27
C LEU A 11 -5.21 4.99 36.87
N LEU A 12 -6.20 4.57 36.07
CA LEU A 12 -6.10 4.27 34.63
C LEU A 12 -7.39 3.56 34.15
N LEU A 13 -8.42 4.34 33.84
CA LEU A 13 -9.23 4.02 32.66
C LEU A 13 -8.83 5.05 31.60
N CYS A 14 -7.60 4.84 31.10
CA CYS A 14 -7.19 5.16 29.74
C CYS A 14 -8.42 5.04 28.82
N GLY A 15 -8.86 6.07 28.11
CA GLY A 15 -8.07 6.66 27.03
C GLY A 15 -7.69 5.55 26.05
N ILE A 16 -7.99 5.73 24.76
CA ILE A 16 -7.64 4.80 23.66
C ILE A 16 -8.75 3.77 23.35
N PHE A 17 -9.65 4.13 22.45
CA PHE A 17 -9.87 3.30 21.24
C PHE A 17 -10.35 4.18 20.08
N PHE A 18 -9.69 5.33 19.89
CA PHE A 18 -9.62 5.92 18.55
C PHE A 18 -8.65 5.03 17.77
N GLY A 19 -9.16 3.90 17.28
CA GLY A 19 -8.46 3.05 16.33
C GLY A 19 -8.27 3.85 15.06
N ALA A 20 -7.19 4.63 15.00
CA ALA A 20 -6.72 5.17 13.74
C ALA A 20 -6.54 3.97 12.81
N PRO A 21 -7.23 3.90 11.66
CA PRO A 21 -6.83 2.94 10.65
C PRO A 21 -5.37 3.30 10.35
N ALA A 22 -4.46 2.39 10.68
CA ALA A 22 -3.10 2.50 10.23
C ALA A 22 -3.20 2.55 8.71
N PHE A 23 -3.01 3.73 8.12
CA PHE A 23 -2.85 3.90 6.69
C PHE A 23 -1.51 3.23 6.33
N ALA A 24 -1.48 1.90 6.36
CA ALA A 24 -0.62 1.17 5.46
C ALA A 24 -1.10 1.59 4.08
N GLN A 25 -0.33 2.44 3.40
CA GLN A 25 -0.53 2.61 1.98
C GLN A 25 -0.23 1.26 1.36
N ASP A 26 -1.28 0.49 1.14
CA ASP A 26 -1.19 -0.80 0.48
C ASP A 26 -0.61 -0.56 -0.90
N LYS A 27 0.51 -1.23 -1.17
CA LYS A 27 1.19 -1.12 -2.46
C LYS A 27 0.20 -1.49 -3.56
N VAL A 28 0.21 -0.72 -4.64
CA VAL A 28 -0.63 -0.95 -5.81
C VAL A 28 -0.11 -2.20 -6.52
N ASN A 29 -0.94 -3.25 -6.57
CA ASN A 29 -0.58 -4.46 -7.29
C ASN A 29 -0.78 -4.25 -8.80
N ILE A 30 0.30 -4.22 -9.59
CA ILE A 30 0.23 -3.92 -11.04
C ILE A 30 -0.47 -5.02 -11.84
N ASN A 31 -0.53 -6.25 -11.34
CA ASN A 31 -1.23 -7.36 -11.98
C ASN A 31 -2.75 -7.30 -11.76
N THR A 32 -3.22 -6.72 -10.66
CA THR A 32 -4.66 -6.72 -10.30
C THR A 32 -5.29 -5.34 -10.22
N ALA A 33 -4.49 -4.27 -10.18
CA ALA A 33 -4.99 -2.91 -10.00
C ALA A 33 -5.88 -2.47 -11.17
N SER A 34 -6.90 -1.66 -10.86
CA SER A 34 -7.70 -0.98 -11.86
C SER A 34 -6.91 0.18 -12.49
N VAL A 35 -7.40 0.69 -13.63
CA VAL A 35 -6.83 1.89 -14.27
C VAL A 35 -6.78 3.06 -13.29
N GLU A 36 -7.85 3.26 -12.52
CA GLU A 36 -7.95 4.33 -11.53
C GLU A 36 -6.89 4.18 -10.42
N GLN A 37 -6.68 2.97 -9.91
CA GLN A 37 -5.64 2.69 -8.91
C GLN A 37 -4.24 2.88 -9.46
N LEU A 38 -4.01 2.57 -10.74
CA LEU A 38 -2.72 2.85 -11.37
C LEU A 38 -2.51 4.36 -11.56
N THR A 39 -3.57 5.12 -11.85
CA THR A 39 -3.47 6.59 -11.99
C THR A 39 -3.21 7.33 -10.68
N THR A 40 -3.38 6.69 -9.52
CA THR A 40 -2.99 7.30 -8.24
C THR A 40 -1.46 7.33 -8.06
N LEU A 41 -0.70 6.60 -8.90
CA LEU A 41 0.74 6.58 -8.84
C LEU A 41 1.35 7.84 -9.48
N PRO A 42 2.39 8.44 -8.86
CA PRO A 42 3.02 9.64 -9.38
C PRO A 42 3.61 9.41 -10.78
N GLY A 43 3.17 10.22 -11.75
CA GLY A 43 3.65 10.14 -13.13
C GLY A 43 2.99 9.06 -13.99
N ILE A 44 1.98 8.36 -13.48
CA ILE A 44 1.15 7.41 -14.24
C ILE A 44 -0.19 8.08 -14.56
N GLY A 45 -0.36 8.49 -15.81
CA GLY A 45 -1.64 8.99 -16.32
C GLY A 45 -2.51 7.87 -16.90
N PRO A 46 -3.77 8.18 -17.29
CA PRO A 46 -4.71 7.20 -17.83
C PRO A 46 -4.17 6.45 -19.06
N ALA A 47 -3.42 7.14 -19.92
CA ALA A 47 -2.78 6.53 -21.09
C ALA A 47 -1.69 5.50 -20.74
N ILE A 48 -0.98 5.70 -19.62
CA ILE A 48 0.06 4.75 -19.17
C ILE A 48 -0.61 3.61 -18.41
N ALA A 49 -1.57 3.92 -17.54
CA ALA A 49 -2.36 2.92 -16.83
C ALA A 49 -3.03 1.92 -17.79
N ALA A 50 -3.64 2.40 -18.88
CA ALA A 50 -4.20 1.53 -19.91
C ALA A 50 -3.16 0.58 -20.53
N LYS A 51 -1.94 1.07 -20.81
CA LYS A 51 -0.86 0.22 -21.34
C LYS A 51 -0.34 -0.82 -20.35
N ILE A 52 -0.36 -0.52 -19.05
CA ILE A 52 -0.02 -1.51 -18.01
C ILE A 52 -1.06 -2.63 -18.02
N VAL A 53 -2.34 -2.28 -18.12
CA VAL A 53 -3.43 -3.26 -18.22
C VAL A 53 -3.32 -4.10 -19.50
N GLU A 54 -3.07 -3.46 -20.64
CA GLU A 54 -2.83 -4.16 -21.92
C GLU A 54 -1.61 -5.09 -21.84
N HIS A 55 -0.53 -4.64 -21.21
CA HIS A 55 0.68 -5.45 -21.07
C HIS A 55 0.42 -6.74 -20.28
N ARG A 56 -0.28 -6.66 -19.13
CA ARG A 56 -0.57 -7.83 -18.29
C ARG A 56 -1.56 -8.82 -18.91
N GLU A 57 -2.37 -8.39 -19.87
CA GLU A 57 -3.25 -9.30 -20.63
C GLU A 57 -2.45 -10.25 -21.53
N GLY A 58 -1.32 -9.80 -22.07
CA GLY A 58 -0.41 -10.63 -22.85
C GLY A 58 0.74 -11.24 -22.05
N HIS A 59 1.24 -10.53 -21.03
CA HIS A 59 2.39 -10.90 -20.23
C HIS A 59 2.25 -10.36 -18.80
N ALA A 60 1.86 -11.22 -17.86
CA ALA A 60 1.78 -10.86 -16.45
C ALA A 60 3.16 -10.43 -15.90
N PHE A 61 3.16 -9.44 -15.01
CA PHE A 61 4.38 -8.94 -14.38
C PHE A 61 4.85 -9.91 -13.29
N ALA A 62 6.05 -10.47 -13.44
CA ALA A 62 6.73 -11.31 -12.46
C ALA A 62 7.49 -10.50 -11.40
N ASN A 63 7.94 -9.29 -11.74
CA ASN A 63 8.64 -8.35 -10.85
C ASN A 63 8.24 -6.90 -11.16
N VAL A 64 8.43 -6.00 -10.19
CA VAL A 64 8.08 -4.58 -10.34
C VAL A 64 8.88 -3.86 -11.41
N GLU A 65 10.08 -4.37 -11.75
CA GLU A 65 10.98 -3.79 -12.75
C GLU A 65 10.47 -3.96 -14.18
N GLN A 66 9.71 -5.01 -14.48
CA GLN A 66 9.11 -5.24 -15.81
C GLN A 66 8.14 -4.12 -16.22
N VAL A 67 7.72 -3.28 -15.28
CA VAL A 67 6.96 -2.07 -15.60
C VAL A 67 7.74 -1.12 -16.53
N LEU A 68 9.07 -1.24 -16.61
CA LEU A 68 9.94 -0.52 -17.56
C LEU A 68 9.75 -0.98 -19.02
N ASP A 69 9.24 -2.20 -19.25
CA ASP A 69 8.94 -2.69 -20.60
C ASP A 69 7.70 -2.01 -21.19
N VAL A 70 6.90 -1.33 -20.35
CA VAL A 70 5.71 -0.61 -20.77
C VAL A 70 6.07 0.73 -21.42
N LYS A 71 5.65 0.91 -22.67
CA LYS A 71 5.91 2.14 -23.45
C LYS A 71 5.42 3.41 -22.73
N GLY A 72 6.36 4.23 -22.28
CA GLY A 72 6.09 5.50 -21.61
C GLY A 72 6.46 5.53 -20.13
N ILE A 73 6.92 4.39 -19.59
CA ILE A 73 7.52 4.29 -18.27
C ILE A 73 9.04 4.22 -18.44
N GLY A 74 9.71 5.30 -18.08
CA GLY A 74 11.18 5.35 -18.06
C GLY A 74 11.70 5.25 -16.62
N GLN A 75 13.03 5.23 -16.48
CA GLN A 75 13.70 5.10 -15.17
C GLN A 75 13.22 6.12 -14.13
N ALA A 76 12.96 7.37 -14.55
CA ALA A 76 12.48 8.42 -13.67
C ALA A 76 11.11 8.09 -13.04
N LYS A 77 10.17 7.59 -13.85
CA LYS A 77 8.84 7.20 -13.38
C LYS A 77 8.91 5.93 -12.54
N TYR A 78 9.68 4.94 -12.99
CA TYR A 78 9.91 3.72 -12.23
C TYR A 78 10.45 4.02 -10.83
N ASN A 79 11.47 4.86 -10.71
CA ASN A 79 12.05 5.23 -9.42
C ASN A 79 11.03 5.93 -8.49
N ALA A 80 10.04 6.65 -9.05
CA ALA A 80 8.99 7.30 -8.27
C ALA A 80 7.90 6.32 -7.79
N ILE A 81 7.68 5.21 -8.50
CA ILE A 81 6.59 4.27 -8.21
C ILE A 81 7.06 2.94 -7.62
N LYS A 82 8.34 2.56 -7.75
CA LYS A 82 8.87 1.23 -7.38
C LYS A 82 8.56 0.83 -5.94
N ASP A 83 8.53 1.80 -5.02
CA ASP A 83 8.27 1.57 -3.60
C ASP A 83 6.75 1.51 -3.30
N LEU A 84 5.93 2.00 -4.21
CA LEU A 84 4.47 2.06 -4.14
C LEU A 84 3.78 0.91 -4.89
N ILE A 85 4.52 0.12 -5.68
CA ILE A 85 3.96 -0.98 -6.48
C ILE A 85 4.38 -2.37 -5.98
N THR A 86 3.59 -3.38 -6.30
CA THR A 86 3.87 -4.80 -6.05
C THR A 86 3.36 -5.67 -7.19
N VAL A 87 3.88 -6.89 -7.32
CA VAL A 87 3.45 -7.91 -8.31
C VAL A 87 2.78 -9.13 -7.67
N GLY A 88 2.93 -9.31 -6.36
CA GLY A 88 2.36 -10.40 -5.58
C GLY A 88 1.33 -9.87 -4.58
N GLU A 89 0.62 -10.81 -3.94
CA GLU A 89 -0.35 -10.55 -2.87
C GLU A 89 0.15 -9.38 -2.01
N PRO A 90 -0.69 -8.34 -1.77
CA PRO A 90 -0.28 -7.24 -0.91
C PRO A 90 0.30 -7.90 0.33
N ALA A 91 1.47 -7.47 0.77
CA ALA A 91 2.10 -8.03 1.95
C ALA A 91 1.20 -7.76 3.16
N ALA A 92 0.11 -8.52 3.28
CA ALA A 92 -0.52 -8.88 4.52
C ALA A 92 0.63 -9.53 5.26
N LYS A 93 1.23 -8.75 6.15
CA LYS A 93 2.12 -9.24 7.19
C LYS A 93 1.58 -10.60 7.60
N LYS A 94 2.39 -11.65 7.48
CA LYS A 94 2.27 -12.81 8.35
C LYS A 94 2.14 -12.25 9.77
N GLN A 95 0.93 -12.30 10.32
CA GLN A 95 0.69 -12.27 11.75
C GLN A 95 0.90 -13.67 12.27
#